data_AF-A0A223RWE4-F1
#
_entry.id   AF-A0A223RWE4-F1
#
_cell.length_a   1.000
_cell.length_b   1.000
_cell.length_c   1.000
_cell.angle_alpha   90.00
_cell.angle_beta   90.00
_cell.angle_gamma   90.00
#
_symmetry.space_group_name_H-M   'P 1'
#
loop_
_entity.id
_entity.type
_entity.pdbx_description
1 polymer ?
#
loop_
_entity_poly.entity_id
_entity_poly.type
_entity_poly.pdbx_seq_one_letter_code
_entity_poly.pdbx_strand_id
1 'polypeptide(L)'
;MLGLTGLLAASTGVAAAFSATGDGAAGLAAEGTPPPIVEDYSYPGADAIEAETGIKLIEGDGDIVKTSCDTSESVITVDSVELGSSCYEVIGSRGWLKMEIPRVFAIQGDDHTVDASLTVNGSTEQVELSPGEYTPVGEGQQPPENDPATLVELRVS
;
A
#
# COMPACT_ATOMS: atom_id res chain seq x y z
N MET A 1 -42.20 -0.39 59.54
CA MET A 1 -42.13 0.67 60.57
C MET A 1 -41.26 1.77 60.00
N LEU A 2 -41.89 2.91 59.70
CA LEU A 2 -41.32 4.11 59.08
C LEU A 2 -40.29 4.78 60.00
N GLY A 3 -39.21 5.34 59.45
CA GLY A 3 -38.28 6.25 60.15
C GLY A 3 -37.18 6.74 59.18
N LEU A 4 -37.36 7.85 58.45
CA LEU A 4 -37.18 9.28 58.81
C LEU A 4 -35.71 9.74 58.74
N THR A 5 -35.38 10.49 57.67
CA THR A 5 -34.61 11.76 57.56
C THR A 5 -33.39 11.93 58.48
N GLY A 6 -32.18 12.32 58.09
CA GLY A 6 -31.61 13.01 56.92
C GLY A 6 -30.47 13.92 57.43
N LEU A 7 -29.43 14.22 56.64
CA LEU A 7 -28.66 15.47 56.78
C LEU A 7 -27.78 15.73 55.55
N LEU A 8 -27.97 16.90 54.94
CA LEU A 8 -27.11 17.51 53.92
C LEU A 8 -25.88 18.14 54.59
N ALA A 9 -24.71 17.97 53.98
CA ALA A 9 -23.55 18.82 54.23
C ALA A 9 -22.96 19.29 52.90
N ALA A 10 -23.08 20.58 52.63
CA ALA A 10 -22.39 21.27 51.55
C ALA A 10 -21.10 21.88 52.11
N SER A 11 -19.97 21.69 51.43
CA SER A 11 -18.72 22.38 51.74
C SER A 11 -18.11 22.99 50.47
N THR A 12 -17.95 24.31 50.54
CA THR A 12 -17.46 25.27 49.56
C THR A 12 -15.99 25.03 49.19
N GLY A 13 -15.65 25.27 47.92
CA GLY A 13 -14.29 25.16 47.39
C GLY A 13 -13.39 26.36 47.72
N VAL A 14 -12.08 26.14 47.61
CA VAL A 14 -11.06 27.18 47.40
C VAL A 14 -10.02 26.61 46.42
N ALA A 15 -9.87 27.27 45.27
CA ALA A 15 -8.78 27.05 44.34
C ALA A 15 -7.56 27.85 44.79
N ALA A 16 -6.39 27.22 44.85
CA ALA A 16 -5.10 27.88 45.04
C ALA A 16 -4.21 27.53 43.86
N ALA A 17 -3.85 28.54 43.07
CA ALA A 17 -2.71 28.51 42.16
C ALA A 17 -1.65 29.45 42.73
N PHE A 18 -0.39 29.03 42.75
CA PHE A 18 0.75 29.69 42.08
C PHE A 18 2.11 29.15 42.57
N SER A 19 2.89 28.72 41.57
CA SER A 19 4.34 28.88 41.37
C SER A 19 5.32 28.47 42.48
N ALA A 20 5.91 27.29 42.32
CA ALA A 20 7.21 26.96 42.90
C ALA A 20 8.32 27.22 41.86
N THR A 21 9.16 28.21 42.13
CA THR A 21 10.48 28.38 41.49
C THR A 21 11.41 27.30 42.01
N GLY A 22 11.51 26.20 41.25
CA GLY A 22 12.50 25.14 41.48
C GLY A 22 13.73 25.39 40.63
N ASP A 23 14.77 25.94 41.26
CA ASP A 23 16.16 25.97 40.78
C ASP A 23 16.67 24.51 40.72
N GLY A 24 16.32 23.82 39.64
CA GLY A 24 16.80 22.50 39.32
C GLY A 24 17.74 22.63 38.14
N ALA A 25 19.04 22.50 38.41
CA ALA A 25 20.03 22.25 37.37
C ALA A 25 19.63 20.98 36.61
N ALA A 26 18.85 21.15 35.55
CA ALA A 26 18.57 20.11 34.58
C ALA A 26 19.93 19.79 33.94
N GLY A 27 20.49 18.64 34.32
CA GLY A 27 21.59 18.06 33.57
C GLY A 27 21.16 17.99 32.12
N LEU A 28 21.96 18.60 31.24
CA LEU A 28 21.85 18.43 29.81
C LEU A 28 21.95 16.92 29.55
N ALA A 29 20.80 16.27 29.34
CA ALA A 29 20.77 15.02 28.63
C ALA A 29 21.44 15.30 27.29
N ALA A 30 22.59 14.67 27.06
CA ALA A 30 23.14 14.62 25.72
C ALA A 30 22.10 13.90 24.87
N GLU A 31 21.33 14.68 24.11
CA GLU A 31 20.36 14.16 23.15
C GLU A 31 21.16 13.50 22.03
N GLY A 32 21.45 12.21 22.21
CA GLY A 32 21.97 11.39 21.14
C GLY A 32 20.94 11.43 20.01
N THR A 33 21.35 11.89 18.83
CA THR A 33 20.50 11.86 17.63
C THR A 33 19.92 10.44 17.50
N PRO A 34 18.58 10.28 17.49
CA PRO A 34 17.95 8.99 17.23
C PRO A 34 18.51 8.39 15.94
N PRO A 35 18.74 7.07 15.87
CA PRO A 35 19.20 6.45 14.64
C PRO A 35 18.19 6.76 13.52
N PRO A 36 18.66 6.98 12.28
CA PRO A 36 17.76 7.19 11.16
C PRO A 36 16.89 5.95 10.96
N ILE A 37 15.62 6.16 10.62
CA ILE A 37 14.74 5.11 10.13
C ILE A 37 15.19 4.79 8.70
N VAL A 38 15.48 3.51 8.45
CA VAL A 38 15.83 2.99 7.13
C VAL A 38 14.61 2.24 6.62
N GLU A 39 14.04 2.72 5.52
CA GLU A 39 13.00 2.01 4.78
C GLU A 39 13.67 1.12 3.74
N ASP A 40 13.31 -0.17 3.73
CA ASP A 40 13.85 -1.15 2.78
C ASP A 40 12.94 -1.40 1.57
N TYR A 41 11.77 -0.74 1.53
CA TYR A 41 10.74 -0.85 0.50
C TYR A 41 10.18 -2.25 0.25
N SER A 42 10.48 -3.23 1.10
CA SER A 42 9.98 -4.60 0.96
C SER A 42 8.46 -4.62 1.05
N TYR A 43 7.81 -5.36 0.14
CA TYR A 43 6.35 -5.42 0.15
C TYR A 43 5.82 -6.12 1.42
N PRO A 44 4.90 -5.49 2.19
CA PRO A 44 4.37 -6.10 3.41
C PRO A 44 3.62 -7.42 3.13
N GLY A 45 4.05 -8.50 3.77
CA GLY A 45 3.39 -9.82 3.66
C GLY A 45 3.67 -10.58 2.36
N ALA A 46 4.71 -10.20 1.60
CA ALA A 46 5.11 -10.82 0.34
C ALA A 46 5.12 -12.36 0.38
N ASP A 47 5.79 -12.97 1.36
CA ASP A 47 5.90 -14.44 1.49
C ASP A 47 4.54 -15.14 1.61
N ALA A 48 3.60 -14.53 2.34
CA ALA A 48 2.26 -15.10 2.51
C ALA A 48 1.45 -14.99 1.21
N ILE A 49 1.54 -13.84 0.55
CA ILE A 49 0.86 -13.61 -0.74
C ILE A 49 1.40 -14.58 -1.80
N GLU A 50 2.72 -14.78 -1.88
CA GLU A 50 3.33 -15.73 -2.81
C GLU A 50 2.89 -17.17 -2.49
N ALA A 51 2.89 -17.56 -1.21
CA ALA A 51 2.47 -18.91 -0.81
C ALA A 51 0.98 -19.18 -1.12
N GLU A 52 0.12 -18.17 -1.00
CA GLU A 52 -1.33 -18.31 -1.20
C GLU A 52 -1.75 -18.18 -2.66
N THR A 53 -1.07 -17.34 -3.44
CA THR A 53 -1.53 -16.94 -4.79
C THR A 53 -0.52 -17.23 -5.90
N GLY A 54 0.74 -17.50 -5.57
CA GLY A 54 1.85 -17.58 -6.53
C GLY A 54 2.36 -16.22 -7.03
N ILE A 55 1.73 -15.11 -6.64
CA ILE A 55 2.14 -13.75 -7.03
C ILE A 55 3.28 -13.30 -6.13
N LYS A 56 4.39 -12.86 -6.73
CA LYS A 56 5.47 -12.23 -5.97
C LYS A 56 5.32 -10.73 -5.98
N LEU A 57 5.14 -10.13 -4.81
CA LEU A 57 5.23 -8.69 -4.60
C LEU A 57 6.55 -8.42 -3.90
N ILE A 58 7.42 -7.63 -4.51
CA ILE A 58 8.84 -7.60 -4.14
C ILE A 58 9.14 -6.31 -3.39
N GLU A 59 8.98 -5.18 -4.05
CA GLU A 59 9.42 -3.87 -3.57
C GLU A 59 8.45 -2.80 -4.06
N GLY A 60 8.17 -1.78 -3.27
CA GLY A 60 7.30 -0.66 -3.67
C GLY A 60 7.35 0.49 -2.69
N ASP A 61 6.81 1.64 -3.09
CA ASP A 61 6.70 2.82 -2.24
C ASP A 61 5.43 2.83 -1.37
N GLY A 62 4.59 1.81 -1.48
CA GLY A 62 3.36 1.65 -0.70
C GLY A 62 2.16 2.41 -1.26
N ASP A 63 2.31 3.13 -2.37
CA ASP A 63 1.22 3.84 -3.03
C ASP A 63 0.47 2.97 -4.06
N ILE A 64 0.95 1.76 -4.34
CA ILE A 64 0.24 0.71 -5.08
C ILE A 64 0.20 -0.55 -4.22
N VAL A 65 -0.99 -1.03 -3.87
CA VAL A 65 -1.18 -2.18 -2.98
C VAL A 65 -2.12 -3.22 -3.58
N LYS A 66 -1.86 -4.49 -3.31
CA LYS A 66 -2.78 -5.58 -3.68
C LYS A 66 -4.09 -5.45 -2.91
N THR A 67 -5.20 -5.53 -3.61
CA THR A 67 -6.56 -5.44 -3.06
C THR A 67 -7.46 -6.57 -3.56
N SER A 68 -8.74 -6.54 -3.18
CA SER A 68 -9.78 -7.44 -3.70
C SER A 68 -10.22 -7.00 -5.10
N CYS A 69 -10.41 -7.95 -6.01
CA CYS A 69 -11.03 -7.67 -7.31
C CYS A 69 -12.56 -7.49 -7.23
N ASP A 70 -13.19 -7.96 -6.15
CA ASP A 70 -14.62 -7.77 -5.90
C ASP A 70 -14.87 -6.39 -5.25
N THR A 71 -14.54 -5.32 -5.98
CA THR A 71 -14.69 -3.93 -5.52
C THR A 71 -15.52 -3.10 -6.50
N SER A 72 -16.12 -2.01 -6.01
CA SER A 72 -16.76 -0.99 -6.84
C SER A 72 -15.83 0.17 -7.20
N GLU A 73 -14.61 0.17 -6.65
CA GLU A 73 -13.58 1.18 -6.90
C GLU A 73 -12.83 0.88 -8.20
N SER A 74 -12.25 1.91 -8.80
CA SER A 74 -11.37 1.77 -9.97
C SER A 74 -10.03 1.21 -9.50
N VAL A 75 -9.65 0.03 -9.99
CA VAL A 75 -8.42 -0.67 -9.61
C VAL A 75 -7.71 -1.21 -10.85
N ILE A 76 -6.38 -1.29 -10.80
CA ILE A 76 -5.60 -1.91 -11.86
C ILE A 76 -5.86 -3.41 -11.78
N THR A 77 -6.36 -4.01 -12.88
CA THR A 77 -6.61 -5.45 -12.97
C THR A 77 -5.57 -6.10 -13.86
N VAL A 78 -4.87 -7.11 -13.34
CA VAL A 78 -3.89 -7.90 -14.09
C VAL A 78 -4.41 -9.32 -14.25
N ASP A 79 -4.59 -9.75 -15.49
CA ASP A 79 -5.07 -11.09 -15.83
C ASP A 79 -3.93 -11.99 -16.30
N SER A 80 -3.71 -13.09 -15.58
CA SER A 80 -2.72 -14.12 -15.89
C SER A 80 -3.38 -15.43 -16.30
N VAL A 81 -2.80 -16.09 -17.31
CA VAL A 81 -3.21 -17.44 -17.70
C VAL A 81 -2.89 -18.46 -16.61
N GLU A 82 -1.86 -18.20 -15.81
CA GLU A 82 -1.34 -19.13 -14.81
C GLU A 82 -1.93 -18.86 -13.41
N LEU A 83 -2.04 -17.59 -13.02
CA LEU A 83 -2.42 -17.19 -11.66
C LEU A 83 -3.84 -16.63 -11.54
N GLY A 84 -4.55 -16.46 -12.66
CA GLY A 84 -5.85 -15.79 -12.69
C GLY A 84 -5.73 -14.27 -12.53
N SER A 85 -6.83 -13.64 -12.10
CA SER A 85 -6.90 -12.18 -11.96
C SER A 85 -6.37 -11.71 -10.60
N SER A 86 -5.65 -10.60 -10.60
CA SER A 86 -5.21 -9.90 -9.40
C SER A 86 -5.42 -8.41 -9.55
N CYS A 87 -5.76 -7.72 -8.46
CA CYS A 87 -6.13 -6.32 -8.49
C CYS A 87 -5.28 -5.48 -7.54
N TYR A 88 -4.96 -4.26 -7.98
CA TYR A 88 -4.08 -3.33 -7.29
C TYR A 88 -4.75 -1.96 -7.18
N GLU A 89 -4.82 -1.45 -5.97
CA GLU A 89 -5.33 -0.12 -5.65
C GLU A 89 -4.17 0.87 -5.63
N VAL A 90 -4.37 2.03 -6.25
CA VAL A 90 -3.44 3.16 -6.19
C VAL A 90 -3.94 4.13 -5.12
N ILE A 91 -3.20 4.24 -4.01
CA ILE A 91 -3.56 5.07 -2.85
C ILE A 91 -3.11 6.54 -3.07
N GLY A 92 -1.97 6.73 -3.74
CA GLY A 92 -1.37 8.03 -4.03
C GLY A 92 -1.79 8.60 -5.39
N SER A 93 -1.24 9.76 -5.77
CA SER A 93 -1.33 10.25 -7.16
C SER A 93 -0.24 9.71 -8.07
N ARG A 94 0.76 9.04 -7.48
CA ARG A 94 1.94 8.43 -8.07
C ARG A 94 2.30 7.24 -7.22
N GLY A 95 3.00 6.28 -7.78
CA GLY A 95 3.45 5.10 -7.04
C GLY A 95 4.20 4.13 -7.93
N TRP A 96 4.88 3.16 -7.33
CA TRP A 96 5.40 2.03 -8.08
C TRP A 96 5.44 0.76 -7.24
N LEU A 97 5.28 -0.37 -7.93
CA LEU A 97 5.31 -1.70 -7.34
C LEU A 97 6.01 -2.67 -8.29
N LYS A 98 7.16 -3.20 -7.84
CA LYS A 98 7.86 -4.32 -8.49
C LYS A 98 7.23 -5.63 -8.07
N MET A 99 7.04 -6.50 -9.04
CA MET A 99 6.36 -7.79 -8.86
C MET A 99 6.90 -8.83 -9.85
N GLU A 100 6.44 -10.07 -9.72
CA GLU A 100 6.54 -11.08 -10.78
C GLU A 100 5.18 -11.76 -10.93
N ILE A 101 4.50 -11.48 -12.05
CA ILE A 101 3.27 -12.18 -12.43
C ILE A 101 3.51 -12.81 -13.79
N PRO A 102 3.70 -14.14 -13.87
CA PRO A 102 3.98 -14.82 -15.12
C PRO A 102 2.73 -14.88 -16.00
N ARG A 103 2.97 -14.99 -17.31
CA ARG A 103 1.96 -15.25 -18.35
C ARG A 103 0.75 -14.32 -18.25
N VAL A 104 1.01 -13.03 -18.12
CA VAL A 104 -0.05 -12.00 -18.21
C VAL A 104 -0.52 -11.89 -19.66
N PHE A 105 -1.84 -11.79 -19.84
CA PHE A 105 -2.46 -11.67 -21.16
C PHE A 105 -3.29 -10.40 -21.34
N ALA A 106 -3.71 -9.76 -20.24
CA ALA A 106 -4.38 -8.47 -20.27
C ALA A 106 -4.07 -7.68 -19.00
N ILE A 107 -4.02 -6.37 -19.12
CA ILE A 107 -3.99 -5.44 -17.99
C ILE A 107 -5.00 -4.33 -18.24
N GLN A 108 -5.90 -4.10 -17.29
CA GLN A 108 -6.79 -2.95 -17.28
C GLN A 108 -6.24 -1.90 -16.30
N GLY A 109 -6.08 -0.67 -16.77
CA GLY A 109 -5.73 0.46 -15.90
C GLY A 109 -6.90 0.87 -15.00
N ASP A 110 -6.59 1.53 -13.89
CA ASP A 110 -7.57 2.27 -13.10
C ASP A 110 -7.81 3.66 -13.71
N ASP A 111 -8.19 4.66 -12.92
CA ASP A 111 -8.43 6.03 -13.39
C ASP A 111 -7.12 6.81 -13.64
N HIS A 112 -5.95 6.21 -13.41
CA HIS A 112 -4.64 6.81 -13.65
C HIS A 112 -4.03 6.38 -14.99
N THR A 113 -3.04 7.15 -15.45
CA THR A 113 -2.11 6.68 -16.48
C THR A 113 -1.07 5.79 -15.79
N VAL A 114 -0.93 4.56 -16.28
CA VAL A 114 -0.07 3.54 -15.67
C VAL A 114 0.90 3.02 -16.72
N ASP A 115 2.19 3.00 -16.39
CA ASP A 115 3.19 2.27 -17.16
C ASP A 115 3.38 0.87 -16.57
N ALA A 116 3.13 -0.16 -17.39
CA ALA A 116 3.40 -1.55 -17.05
C ALA A 116 4.71 -2.01 -17.71
N SER A 117 5.67 -2.47 -16.91
CA SER A 117 6.90 -3.09 -17.43
C SER A 117 6.72 -4.60 -17.55
N LEU A 118 6.88 -5.12 -18.76
CA LEU A 118 6.69 -6.53 -19.08
C LEU A 118 8.00 -7.13 -19.60
N THR A 119 8.34 -8.32 -19.13
CA THR A 119 9.47 -9.09 -19.66
C THR A 119 8.98 -10.17 -20.61
N VAL A 120 9.45 -10.11 -21.86
CA VAL A 120 9.18 -11.05 -22.95
C VAL A 120 10.50 -11.57 -23.47
N ASN A 121 10.68 -12.90 -23.53
CA ASN A 121 11.92 -13.54 -23.99
C ASN A 121 13.21 -12.99 -23.35
N GLY A 122 13.14 -12.55 -22.08
CA GLY A 122 14.26 -11.99 -21.33
C GLY A 122 14.56 -10.51 -21.58
N SER A 123 13.76 -9.83 -22.41
CA SER A 123 13.83 -8.38 -22.61
C SER A 123 12.65 -7.70 -21.92
N THR A 124 12.89 -6.61 -21.21
CA THR A 124 11.84 -5.81 -20.58
C THR A 124 11.43 -4.65 -21.48
N GLU A 125 10.13 -4.48 -21.69
CA GLU A 125 9.50 -3.38 -22.42
C GLU A 125 8.43 -2.71 -21.56
N GLN A 126 8.13 -1.45 -21.85
CA GLN A 126 7.09 -0.69 -21.16
C GLN A 126 5.87 -0.54 -22.06
N VAL A 127 4.69 -0.74 -21.48
CA VAL A 127 3.39 -0.55 -22.13
C VAL A 127 2.61 0.46 -21.30
N GLU A 128 2.23 1.57 -21.92
CA GLU A 128 1.35 2.57 -21.31
C GLU A 128 -0.09 2.04 -21.35
N LEU A 129 -0.75 2.05 -20.18
CA LEU A 129 -2.14 1.68 -20.01
C LEU A 129 -2.98 2.95 -20.01
N SER A 130 -3.95 3.00 -20.93
CA SER A 130 -4.93 4.08 -20.92
C SER A 130 -5.90 3.92 -19.74
N PRO A 131 -6.29 5.02 -19.05
CA PRO A 131 -7.18 4.95 -17.90
C PRO A 131 -8.48 4.20 -18.20
N GLY A 132 -8.80 3.19 -17.36
CA GLY A 132 -10.00 2.36 -17.43
C GLY A 132 -10.08 1.38 -18.60
N GLU A 133 -9.11 1.38 -19.51
CA GLU A 133 -9.13 0.58 -20.74
C GLU A 133 -8.35 -0.73 -20.57
N TYR A 134 -8.85 -1.78 -21.24
CA TYR A 134 -8.16 -3.06 -21.32
C TYR A 134 -7.04 -3.00 -22.38
N THR A 135 -5.84 -3.35 -21.96
CA THR A 135 -4.68 -3.47 -22.85
C THR A 135 -4.28 -4.94 -22.98
N PRO A 136 -4.36 -5.55 -24.19
CA PRO A 136 -3.84 -6.89 -24.41
C PRO A 136 -2.31 -6.86 -24.35
N VAL A 137 -1.73 -7.79 -23.59
CA VAL A 137 -0.27 -7.96 -23.44
C VAL A 137 0.08 -9.42 -23.61
N GLY A 138 1.36 -9.75 -23.85
CA GLY A 138 1.82 -11.12 -23.99
C GLY A 138 0.90 -11.96 -24.89
N GLU A 139 0.39 -13.10 -24.37
CA GLU A 139 -0.48 -14.02 -25.10
C GLU A 139 -1.85 -13.45 -25.51
N GLY A 140 -2.25 -12.29 -25.00
CA GLY A 140 -3.46 -11.59 -25.44
C GLY A 140 -3.27 -10.78 -26.73
N GLN A 141 -2.02 -10.54 -27.14
CA GLN A 141 -1.71 -9.86 -28.40
C GLN A 141 -1.95 -10.76 -29.61
N GLN A 142 -1.95 -10.17 -30.81
CA GLN A 142 -2.05 -10.95 -32.05
C GLN A 142 -0.66 -11.44 -32.50
N PRO A 143 -0.58 -12.58 -33.21
CA PRO A 143 0.67 -13.00 -33.81
C PRO A 143 1.22 -11.93 -34.78
N PRO A 144 2.54 -11.64 -34.75
CA PRO A 144 3.58 -12.40 -34.05
C PRO A 144 3.92 -11.91 -32.62
N GLU A 145 3.22 -10.93 -32.06
CA GLU A 145 3.56 -10.30 -30.77
C GLU A 145 3.01 -11.04 -29.53
N ASN A 146 2.50 -12.26 -29.71
CA ASN A 146 1.76 -12.99 -28.68
C ASN A 146 2.61 -13.90 -27.78
N ASP A 147 3.91 -13.61 -27.64
CA ASP A 147 4.81 -14.38 -26.79
C ASP A 147 4.45 -14.21 -25.29
N PRO A 148 4.69 -15.22 -24.42
CA PRO A 148 4.40 -15.09 -23.00
C PRO A 148 5.16 -13.92 -22.35
N ALA A 149 4.42 -13.09 -21.61
CA ALA A 149 4.94 -11.94 -20.89
C ALA A 149 4.87 -12.14 -19.38
N THR A 150 5.86 -11.65 -18.64
CA THR A 150 5.83 -11.54 -17.17
C THR A 150 5.72 -10.08 -16.79
N LEU A 151 4.70 -9.68 -16.04
CA LEU A 151 4.63 -8.33 -15.48
C LEU A 151 5.67 -8.20 -14.36
N VAL A 152 6.52 -7.18 -14.46
CA VAL A 152 7.62 -6.95 -13.50
C VAL A 152 7.54 -5.64 -12.73
N GLU A 153 6.80 -4.65 -13.24
CA GLU A 153 6.56 -3.39 -12.52
C GLU A 153 5.24 -2.75 -12.98
N LEU A 154 4.51 -2.15 -12.03
CA LEU A 154 3.50 -1.13 -12.30
C LEU A 154 4.02 0.21 -11.78
N ARG A 155 3.83 1.29 -12.56
CA ARG A 155 4.22 2.64 -12.19
C ARG A 155 3.14 3.65 -12.56
N VAL A 156 2.78 4.52 -11.62
CA VAL A 156 1.86 5.63 -11.80
C VAL A 156 2.63 6.95 -11.66
N SER A 157 2.43 7.88 -12.59
CA SER A 157 3.20 9.13 -12.71
C SER A 157 2.35 10.40 -12.71
#